data_AF-A0A8C4QDF6-F1
#
_entry.id   AF-A0A8C4QDF6-F1
#
_cell.length_a   1.000
_cell.length_b   1.000
_cell.length_c   1.000
_cell.angle_alpha   90.00
_cell.angle_beta   90.00
_cell.angle_gamma   90.00
#
_symmetry.space_group_name_H-M   'P 1'
#
loop_
_entity.id
_entity.type
_entity.pdbx_description
1 polymer ?
#
loop_
_entity_poly.entity_id
_entity_poly.type
_entity_poly.pdbx_seq_one_letter_code
_entity_poly.pdbx_strand_id
1 'polypeptide(L)'
;MDAAVQVGELRIYHQCPSVEELLLKVLHFMKKYSGMFYLVITAKLQTAFDYFFFHCPCDAKSNCAYSLAFLLCPLIAILLWGGIKCCEKRSSDSCMTKCFIPGGWTLLFIFTWIATAFLNENFYLCIMSKGSTSNETAIADPANLPCLVEEENESPQSKRKNKIPFVLSFLIVAIHFLLAWLVACPMLCISPRWVRISFMPPLIAAKLLFISRAFVFMLCAFASIFCIICLIIPLRICVHLLHHLSHNFYYLFHLIHTLLRSLLPWMPPLPMFSERVDIIKPTR
;
A
#
# COMPACT_ATOMS: atom_id res chain seq x y z
N MET A 1 -70.11 -31.78 -26.87
CA MET A 1 -69.62 -30.90 -25.80
C MET A 1 -68.13 -31.15 -25.74
N ASP A 2 -67.37 -30.46 -26.59
CA ASP A 2 -65.94 -30.70 -26.78
C ASP A 2 -65.18 -29.46 -26.35
N ALA A 3 -64.51 -29.56 -25.21
CA ALA A 3 -63.68 -28.51 -24.65
C ALA A 3 -62.35 -28.46 -25.41
N ALA A 4 -62.21 -27.48 -26.30
CA ALA A 4 -60.95 -27.19 -26.97
C ALA A 4 -59.95 -26.60 -25.97
N VAL A 5 -58.93 -27.39 -25.60
CA VAL A 5 -57.78 -26.96 -24.81
C VAL A 5 -56.85 -26.16 -25.73
N GLN A 6 -56.83 -24.83 -25.58
CA GLN A 6 -55.81 -23.98 -26.22
C GLN A 6 -54.48 -24.14 -25.48
N VAL A 7 -53.57 -24.92 -26.08
CA VAL A 7 -52.15 -24.96 -25.69
C VAL A 7 -51.51 -23.67 -26.19
N GLY A 8 -51.43 -22.67 -25.33
CA GLY A 8 -50.71 -21.42 -25.61
C GLY A 8 -49.22 -21.71 -25.75
N GLU A 9 -48.68 -21.59 -26.97
CA GLU A 9 -47.25 -21.51 -27.25
C GLU A 9 -46.66 -20.32 -26.46
N LEU A 10 -46.06 -20.61 -25.31
CA LEU A 10 -45.29 -19.62 -24.56
C LEU A 10 -43.96 -19.40 -25.30
N ARG A 11 -43.96 -18.56 -26.35
CA ARG A 11 -42.72 -18.08 -26.98
C ARG A 11 -42.01 -17.14 -26.03
N ILE A 12 -41.09 -17.70 -25.25
CA ILE A 12 -40.09 -16.93 -24.51
C ILE A 12 -39.11 -16.36 -25.54
N TYR A 13 -39.41 -15.16 -26.06
CA TYR A 13 -38.43 -14.38 -26.79
C TYR A 13 -37.37 -13.92 -25.78
N HIS A 14 -36.26 -14.65 -25.69
CA HIS A 14 -35.05 -14.14 -25.07
C HIS A 14 -34.50 -13.03 -25.95
N GLN A 15 -34.96 -11.81 -25.70
CA GLN A 15 -34.41 -10.61 -26.30
C GLN A 15 -33.01 -10.43 -25.72
N CYS A 16 -31.98 -10.81 -26.49
CA CYS A 16 -30.60 -10.54 -26.12
C CYS A 16 -30.44 -9.02 -25.97
N PRO A 17 -29.94 -8.54 -24.82
CA PRO A 17 -29.69 -7.11 -24.65
C PRO A 17 -28.72 -6.65 -25.74
N SER A 18 -28.94 -5.44 -26.28
CA SER A 18 -28.05 -4.88 -27.29
C SER A 18 -26.64 -4.73 -26.70
N VAL A 19 -25.62 -4.79 -27.56
CA VAL A 19 -24.21 -4.62 -27.16
C VAL A 19 -24.02 -3.27 -26.43
N GLU A 20 -24.76 -2.24 -26.82
CA GLU A 20 -24.75 -0.92 -26.17
C GLU A 20 -25.28 -0.99 -24.72
N GLU A 21 -26.38 -1.70 -24.48
CA GLU A 21 -26.95 -1.85 -23.14
C GLU A 21 -26.02 -2.65 -22.22
N LEU A 22 -25.35 -3.67 -22.76
CA LEU A 22 -24.33 -4.43 -22.04
C LEU A 22 -23.11 -3.55 -21.71
N LEU A 23 -22.62 -2.77 -22.68
CA LEU A 23 -21.49 -1.85 -22.48
C LEU A 23 -21.80 -0.80 -21.41
N LEU A 24 -23.01 -0.24 -21.42
CA LEU A 24 -23.43 0.77 -20.44
C LEU A 24 -23.56 0.18 -19.03
N LYS A 25 -24.05 -1.06 -18.92
CA LYS A 25 -24.07 -1.81 -17.65
C LYS A 25 -22.65 -2.09 -17.14
N VAL A 26 -21.73 -2.48 -18.02
CA VAL A 26 -20.31 -2.69 -17.67
C VAL A 26 -19.65 -1.38 -17.24
N LEU A 27 -19.85 -0.29 -17.96
CA LEU A 27 -19.30 1.03 -17.59
C LEU A 27 -19.86 1.52 -16.26
N HIS A 28 -21.17 1.31 -16.01
CA HIS A 28 -21.77 1.65 -14.73
C HIS A 28 -21.19 0.79 -13.60
N PHE A 29 -21.02 -0.51 -13.82
CA PHE A 29 -20.37 -1.42 -12.89
C PHE A 29 -18.93 -0.98 -12.60
N MET A 30 -18.14 -0.71 -13.63
CA MET A 30 -16.77 -0.22 -13.51
C MET A 30 -16.68 1.11 -12.76
N LYS A 31 -17.63 2.03 -12.98
CA LYS A 31 -17.73 3.28 -12.23
C LYS A 31 -18.10 3.04 -10.76
N LYS A 32 -18.96 2.07 -10.48
CA LYS A 32 -19.38 1.69 -9.11
C LYS A 32 -18.25 1.01 -8.34
N TYR A 33 -17.43 0.20 -9.01
CA TYR A 33 -16.32 -0.56 -8.42
C TYR A 33 -14.94 -0.04 -8.81
N SER A 34 -14.85 1.23 -9.22
CA SER A 34 -13.61 1.81 -9.76
C SER A 34 -12.45 1.66 -8.80
N GLY A 35 -12.71 1.77 -7.49
CA GLY A 35 -11.69 1.59 -6.45
C GLY A 35 -11.04 0.21 -6.44
N MET A 36 -11.85 -0.86 -6.53
CA MET A 36 -11.33 -2.22 -6.58
C MET A 36 -10.56 -2.47 -7.87
N PHE A 37 -11.04 -1.92 -8.99
CA PHE A 37 -10.37 -2.01 -10.27
C PHE A 37 -8.97 -1.36 -10.24
N TYR A 38 -8.85 -0.17 -9.66
CA TYR A 38 -7.57 0.52 -9.49
C TYR A 38 -6.58 -0.25 -8.61
N LEU A 39 -7.04 -0.90 -7.55
CA LEU A 39 -6.20 -1.77 -6.71
C LEU A 39 -5.64 -2.94 -7.51
N VAL A 40 -6.48 -3.61 -8.30
CA VAL A 40 -6.07 -4.74 -9.15
C VAL A 40 -5.07 -4.29 -10.20
N ILE A 41 -5.32 -3.16 -10.87
CA ILE A 41 -4.36 -2.60 -11.84
C ILE A 41 -3.03 -2.32 -11.17
N THR A 42 -3.02 -1.69 -10.00
CA THR A 42 -1.77 -1.34 -9.30
C THR A 42 -0.96 -2.57 -8.95
N ALA A 43 -1.63 -3.60 -8.43
CA ALA A 43 -0.97 -4.86 -8.12
C ALA A 43 -0.39 -5.54 -9.37
N LYS A 44 -1.13 -5.55 -10.48
CA LYS A 44 -0.65 -6.10 -11.76
C LYS A 44 0.47 -5.28 -12.37
N LEU A 45 0.37 -3.95 -12.26
CA LEU A 45 1.39 -3.03 -12.73
C LEU A 45 2.68 -3.23 -11.94
N GLN A 46 2.63 -3.37 -10.61
CA GLN A 46 3.78 -3.72 -9.80
C GLN A 46 4.41 -5.02 -10.29
N THR A 47 3.62 -6.08 -10.44
CA THR A 47 4.14 -7.38 -10.90
C THR A 47 4.81 -7.28 -12.25
N ALA A 48 4.25 -6.51 -13.19
CA ALA A 48 4.87 -6.27 -14.49
C ALA A 48 6.16 -5.45 -14.35
N PHE A 49 6.16 -4.41 -13.50
CA PHE A 49 7.33 -3.58 -13.26
C PHE A 49 8.49 -4.39 -12.70
N ASP A 50 8.20 -5.19 -11.69
CA ASP A 50 9.14 -6.09 -11.07
C ASP A 50 9.67 -7.11 -12.10
N TYR A 51 8.81 -7.70 -12.91
CA TYR A 51 9.22 -8.70 -13.88
C TYR A 51 10.11 -8.13 -15.00
N PHE A 52 9.80 -6.93 -15.51
CA PHE A 52 10.49 -6.37 -16.67
C PHE A 52 11.69 -5.49 -16.32
N PHE A 53 11.63 -4.76 -15.20
CA PHE A 53 12.60 -3.71 -14.92
C PHE A 53 13.45 -3.97 -13.69
N PHE A 54 12.98 -4.80 -12.75
CA PHE A 54 13.73 -5.05 -11.53
C PHE A 54 14.76 -6.17 -11.75
N HIS A 55 16.03 -5.78 -11.82
CA HIS A 55 17.16 -6.72 -11.84
C HIS A 55 18.14 -6.28 -10.75
N CYS A 56 18.35 -7.14 -9.74
CA CYS A 56 19.25 -6.80 -8.64
C CYS A 56 20.69 -6.70 -9.17
N PRO A 57 21.44 -5.62 -8.89
CA PRO A 57 22.78 -5.41 -9.45
C PRO A 57 23.85 -6.34 -8.86
N CYS A 58 23.52 -7.17 -7.86
CA CYS A 58 24.44 -8.09 -7.19
C CYS A 58 25.66 -7.42 -6.53
N ASP A 59 25.57 -6.12 -6.23
CA ASP A 59 26.64 -5.38 -5.59
C ASP A 59 26.17 -4.89 -4.23
N ALA A 60 26.81 -5.41 -3.19
CA ALA A 60 26.55 -5.09 -1.79
C ALA A 60 26.39 -3.60 -1.49
N LYS A 61 27.11 -2.73 -2.22
CA LYS A 61 27.07 -1.28 -2.02
C LYS A 61 25.85 -0.63 -2.68
N SER A 62 25.38 -1.19 -3.79
CA SER A 62 24.30 -0.60 -4.59
C SER A 62 22.95 -1.31 -4.44
N ASN A 63 22.90 -2.56 -3.97
CA ASN A 63 21.66 -3.35 -3.84
C ASN A 63 20.56 -2.62 -3.05
N CYS A 64 20.90 -2.03 -1.90
CA CYS A 64 19.97 -1.26 -1.08
C CYS A 64 19.51 0.03 -1.79
N ALA A 65 20.44 0.81 -2.33
CA ALA A 65 20.14 2.08 -3.00
C ALA A 65 19.29 1.86 -4.27
N TYR A 66 19.62 0.84 -5.07
CA TYR A 66 18.89 0.43 -6.26
C TYR A 66 17.46 0.01 -5.91
N SER A 67 17.30 -0.91 -4.95
CA SER A 67 15.98 -1.41 -4.55
C SER A 67 15.10 -0.29 -3.98
N LEU A 68 15.69 0.59 -3.17
CA LEU A 68 14.95 1.72 -2.64
C LEU A 68 14.59 2.74 -3.72
N ALA A 69 15.48 3.05 -4.66
CA ALA A 69 15.16 3.93 -5.79
C ALA A 69 14.01 3.36 -6.63
N PHE A 70 14.05 2.05 -6.89
CA PHE A 70 12.98 1.33 -7.59
C PHE A 70 11.63 1.42 -6.85
N LEU A 71 11.65 1.37 -5.51
CA LEU A 71 10.45 1.54 -4.70
C LEU A 71 9.96 3.00 -4.65
N LEU A 72 10.86 3.95 -4.41
CA LEU A 72 10.52 5.36 -4.13
C LEU A 72 10.17 6.16 -5.38
N CYS A 73 10.81 5.93 -6.52
CA CYS A 73 10.55 6.72 -7.73
C CYS A 73 9.07 6.63 -8.19
N PRO A 74 8.47 5.43 -8.30
CA PRO A 74 7.04 5.31 -8.62
C PRO A 74 6.13 5.91 -7.55
N LEU A 75 6.49 5.80 -6.27
CA LEU A 75 5.74 6.40 -5.17
C LEU A 75 5.72 7.92 -5.25
N ILE A 76 6.87 8.54 -5.55
CA ILE A 76 6.96 9.99 -5.77
C ILE A 76 6.10 10.39 -6.97
N ALA A 77 6.13 9.62 -8.06
CA ALA A 77 5.28 9.89 -9.23
C ALA A 77 3.78 9.83 -8.88
N ILE A 78 3.35 8.83 -8.11
CA ILE A 78 1.96 8.69 -7.63
C ILE A 78 1.57 9.86 -6.73
N LEU A 79 2.46 10.25 -5.80
CA LEU A 79 2.26 11.39 -4.91
C LEU A 79 2.09 12.71 -5.68
N LEU A 80 2.98 12.96 -6.65
CA LEU A 80 2.92 14.15 -7.49
C LEU A 80 1.64 14.18 -8.33
N TRP A 81 1.24 13.03 -8.90
CA TRP A 81 0.00 12.91 -9.65
C TRP A 81 -1.23 13.21 -8.80
N GLY A 82 -1.28 12.68 -7.58
CA GLY A 82 -2.34 12.98 -6.61
C GLY A 82 -2.38 14.45 -6.19
N GLY A 83 -1.21 15.07 -6.00
CA GLY A 83 -1.06 16.48 -5.67
C GLY A 83 -1.56 17.43 -6.77
N ILE A 84 -1.20 17.17 -8.02
CA ILE A 84 -1.63 17.98 -9.18
C ILE A 84 -3.17 17.99 -9.28
N LYS A 85 -3.82 16.85 -9.07
CA LYS A 85 -5.29 16.73 -9.13
C LYS A 85 -6.02 17.50 -8.02
N CYS A 86 -5.38 17.71 -6.87
CA CYS A 86 -5.89 18.58 -5.82
C CYS A 86 -5.83 20.07 -6.23
N CYS A 87 -4.75 20.50 -6.90
CA CYS A 87 -4.54 21.90 -7.28
C CYS A 87 -5.39 22.38 -8.47
N GLU A 88 -5.80 21.48 -9.38
CA GLU A 88 -6.55 21.80 -10.61
C GLU A 88 -7.95 22.39 -10.33
N LYS A 89 -8.53 22.13 -9.14
CA LYS A 89 -9.91 22.53 -8.78
C LYS A 89 -9.97 23.67 -7.76
N ARG A 90 -9.27 24.77 -8.08
CA ARG A 90 -9.12 25.96 -7.22
C ARG A 90 -10.38 26.84 -7.23
N SER A 91 -11.44 26.37 -6.57
CA SER A 91 -12.62 27.19 -6.22
C SER A 91 -12.48 27.61 -4.76
N SER A 92 -12.51 28.93 -4.53
CA SER A 92 -12.01 29.69 -3.37
C SER A 92 -12.27 29.10 -1.98
N ASP A 93 -13.44 28.49 -1.70
CA ASP A 93 -13.86 28.37 -0.29
C ASP A 93 -13.91 26.94 0.27
N SER A 94 -13.38 25.92 -0.44
CA SER A 94 -13.41 24.52 0.06
C SER A 94 -12.29 23.64 -0.51
N CYS A 95 -11.04 24.10 -0.45
CA CYS A 95 -9.90 23.32 -0.94
C CYS A 95 -9.67 22.05 -0.10
N MET A 96 -9.74 22.14 1.23
CA MET A 96 -9.41 21.04 2.15
C MET A 96 -10.28 19.80 1.93
N THR A 97 -11.59 19.96 1.76
CA THR A 97 -12.51 18.82 1.58
C THR A 97 -12.41 18.21 0.18
N LYS A 98 -12.13 19.02 -0.85
CA LYS A 98 -12.00 18.56 -2.24
C LYS A 98 -10.70 17.82 -2.50
N CYS A 99 -9.63 18.11 -1.74
CA CYS A 99 -8.35 17.41 -1.82
C CYS A 99 -8.32 16.11 -1.01
N PHE A 100 -9.20 15.96 -0.02
CA PHE A 100 -9.26 14.77 0.82
C PHE A 100 -9.65 13.50 0.06
N ILE A 101 -10.60 13.60 -0.88
CA ILE A 101 -11.08 12.47 -1.69
C ILE A 101 -9.97 11.91 -2.62
N PRO A 102 -9.32 12.71 -3.48
CA PRO A 102 -8.21 12.23 -4.30
C PRO A 102 -6.98 11.86 -3.45
N GLY A 103 -6.77 12.52 -2.30
CA GLY A 103 -5.71 12.17 -1.36
C GLY A 103 -5.87 10.76 -0.80
N GLY A 104 -7.09 10.36 -0.43
CA GLY A 104 -7.38 9.00 0.06
C GLY A 104 -7.04 7.91 -0.96
N TRP A 105 -7.40 8.11 -2.23
CA TRP A 105 -7.03 7.19 -3.31
C TRP A 105 -5.52 7.13 -3.53
N THR A 106 -4.85 8.30 -3.52
CA THR A 106 -3.39 8.38 -3.70
C THR A 106 -2.65 7.58 -2.62
N LEU A 107 -3.08 7.70 -1.36
CA LEU A 107 -2.54 6.88 -0.27
C LEU A 107 -2.79 5.39 -0.52
N LEU A 108 -4.00 5.00 -0.90
CA LEU A 108 -4.33 3.60 -1.21
C LEU A 108 -3.39 3.02 -2.29
N PHE A 109 -3.10 3.78 -3.35
CA PHE A 109 -2.13 3.41 -4.37
C PHE A 109 -0.71 3.22 -3.80
N ILE A 110 -0.24 4.17 -2.99
CA ILE A 110 1.08 4.10 -2.35
C ILE A 110 1.23 2.85 -1.49
N PHE A 111 0.24 2.56 -0.64
CA PHE A 111 0.31 1.40 0.24
C PHE A 111 0.18 0.08 -0.53
N THR A 112 -0.63 0.05 -1.58
CA THR A 112 -0.73 -1.13 -2.46
C THR A 112 0.58 -1.38 -3.20
N TRP A 113 1.22 -0.34 -3.72
CA TRP A 113 2.53 -0.41 -4.35
C TRP A 113 3.58 -0.99 -3.41
N ILE A 114 3.71 -0.43 -2.20
CA ILE A 114 4.66 -0.91 -1.20
C ILE A 114 4.37 -2.37 -0.81
N ALA A 115 3.11 -2.70 -0.50
CA ALA A 115 2.73 -4.05 -0.10
C ALA A 115 3.04 -5.07 -1.19
N THR A 116 2.79 -4.74 -2.46
CA THR A 116 3.03 -5.65 -3.58
C THR A 116 4.53 -5.79 -3.90
N ALA A 117 5.32 -4.74 -3.73
CA ALA A 117 6.78 -4.82 -3.82
C ALA A 117 7.37 -5.77 -2.77
N PHE A 118 6.88 -5.74 -1.53
CA PHE A 118 7.35 -6.65 -0.47
C PHE A 118 6.85 -8.10 -0.61
N LEU A 119 5.80 -8.34 -1.41
CA LEU A 119 5.39 -9.71 -1.77
C LEU A 119 6.36 -10.34 -2.77
N ASN A 120 7.16 -9.53 -3.46
CA ASN A 120 8.22 -10.02 -4.34
C ASN A 120 9.46 -10.39 -3.51
N GLU A 121 9.76 -11.69 -3.50
CA GLU A 121 10.90 -12.25 -2.78
C GLU A 121 12.24 -11.69 -3.31
N ASN A 122 12.38 -11.48 -4.62
CA ASN A 122 13.61 -10.95 -5.22
C ASN A 122 13.87 -9.51 -4.78
N PHE A 123 12.82 -8.68 -4.73
CA PHE A 123 12.91 -7.31 -4.23
C PHE A 123 13.37 -7.30 -2.77
N TYR A 124 12.75 -8.13 -1.92
CA TYR A 124 13.10 -8.25 -0.51
C TYR A 124 14.54 -8.75 -0.30
N LEU A 125 14.97 -9.76 -1.03
CA LEU A 125 16.33 -10.30 -0.95
C LEU A 125 17.36 -9.24 -1.38
N CYS A 126 17.10 -8.51 -2.47
CA CYS A 126 18.00 -7.47 -2.94
C CYS A 126 18.15 -6.35 -1.90
N ILE A 127 17.04 -5.81 -1.37
CA ILE A 127 17.12 -4.71 -0.39
C ILE A 127 17.75 -5.14 0.95
N MET A 128 17.59 -6.40 1.35
CA MET A 128 18.14 -6.93 2.60
C MET A 128 19.56 -7.50 2.45
N SER A 129 20.02 -7.76 1.23
CA SER A 129 21.40 -8.16 0.96
C SER A 129 22.34 -6.99 1.28
N LYS A 130 22.76 -6.93 2.54
CA LYS A 130 23.84 -6.04 2.95
C LYS A 130 25.16 -6.70 2.59
N GLY A 131 26.10 -5.91 2.10
CA GLY A 131 27.51 -6.28 2.20
C GLY A 131 27.85 -6.50 3.66
N SER A 132 28.03 -7.75 4.05
CA SER A 132 28.60 -8.04 5.36
C SER A 132 30.02 -7.49 5.36
N THR A 133 30.25 -6.44 6.15
CA THR A 133 31.61 -6.02 6.50
C THR A 133 32.19 -6.90 7.61
N SER A 134 31.53 -7.99 8.00
CA SER A 134 32.09 -8.91 9.00
C SER A 134 33.14 -9.80 8.33
N ASN A 135 34.35 -9.77 8.87
CA ASN A 135 35.47 -10.66 8.54
C ASN A 135 35.20 -12.13 8.96
N GLU A 136 33.95 -12.56 9.04
CA GLU A 136 33.58 -13.91 9.45
C GLU A 136 33.57 -14.85 8.25
N THR A 137 34.73 -15.47 8.02
CA THR A 137 34.90 -16.83 7.50
C THR A 137 34.05 -17.21 6.29
N ALA A 138 34.60 -17.03 5.08
CA ALA A 138 34.52 -17.84 3.85
C ALA A 138 33.27 -18.71 3.53
N ILE A 139 32.10 -18.39 4.07
CA ILE A 139 30.81 -18.97 3.72
C ILE A 139 30.14 -17.93 2.83
N ALA A 140 29.98 -18.28 1.54
CA ALA A 140 29.36 -17.53 0.43
C ALA A 140 28.93 -16.09 0.74
N ASP A 141 29.57 -15.12 0.08
CA ASP A 141 29.32 -13.68 0.23
C ASP A 141 27.81 -13.36 0.12
N PRO A 142 27.16 -12.89 1.20
CA PRO A 142 25.72 -12.66 1.24
C PRO A 142 25.25 -11.58 0.25
N ALA A 143 26.17 -10.81 -0.34
CA ALA A 143 25.88 -9.84 -1.39
C ALA A 143 25.45 -10.49 -2.71
N ASN A 144 25.97 -11.68 -3.02
CA ASN A 144 25.71 -12.40 -4.28
C ASN A 144 24.52 -13.36 -4.18
N LEU A 145 23.94 -13.52 -2.98
CA LEU A 145 22.80 -14.39 -2.74
C LEU A 145 21.64 -14.18 -3.72
N PRO A 146 21.21 -12.94 -4.06
CA PRO A 146 20.11 -12.72 -5.00
C PRO A 146 20.37 -13.31 -6.39
N CYS A 147 21.63 -13.43 -6.77
CA CYS A 147 22.06 -13.75 -8.12
C CYS A 147 22.46 -15.22 -8.25
N LEU A 148 22.89 -15.84 -7.15
CA LEU A 148 23.07 -17.29 -7.06
C LEU A 148 21.73 -18.05 -7.11
N VAL A 149 20.65 -17.45 -6.58
CA VAL A 149 19.31 -18.06 -6.64
C VAL A 149 18.78 -18.17 -8.08
N GLU A 150 19.16 -17.27 -8.98
CA GLU A 150 18.73 -17.35 -10.38
C GLU A 150 19.35 -18.56 -11.11
N GLU A 151 20.60 -18.91 -10.80
CA GLU A 151 21.29 -20.05 -11.43
C GLU A 151 20.88 -21.41 -10.84
N GLU A 152 20.53 -21.47 -9.55
CA GLU A 152 20.24 -22.74 -8.84
C GLU A 152 18.75 -23.15 -8.88
N ASN A 153 17.91 -22.41 -9.59
CA ASN A 153 16.44 -22.53 -9.59
C ASN A 153 15.86 -23.83 -10.21
N GLU A 154 16.68 -24.81 -10.56
CA GLU A 154 16.22 -26.17 -10.89
C GLU A 154 16.16 -27.12 -9.67
N SER A 155 16.67 -26.72 -8.52
CA SER A 155 16.72 -27.55 -7.31
C SER A 155 15.43 -27.42 -6.46
N PRO A 156 14.61 -28.48 -6.30
CA PRO A 156 13.38 -28.43 -5.50
C PRO A 156 13.61 -28.23 -3.99
N GLN A 157 14.85 -28.34 -3.49
CA GLN A 157 15.17 -28.21 -2.06
C GLN A 157 15.52 -26.79 -1.60
N SER A 158 15.83 -25.85 -2.52
CA SER A 158 16.13 -24.45 -2.18
C SER A 158 14.89 -23.62 -1.77
N LYS A 159 13.67 -24.18 -1.92
CA LYS A 159 12.39 -23.59 -1.53
C LYS A 159 12.16 -23.48 -0.01
N ARG A 160 13.19 -23.26 0.82
CA ARG A 160 12.99 -22.82 2.21
C ARG A 160 12.59 -21.33 2.18
N LYS A 161 11.36 -21.08 1.70
CA LYS A 161 10.76 -19.75 1.53
C LYS A 161 10.91 -18.95 2.80
N ASN A 162 11.65 -17.85 2.74
CA ASN A 162 11.68 -16.89 3.81
C ASN A 162 10.26 -16.34 3.98
N LYS A 163 9.61 -16.67 5.11
CA LYS A 163 8.24 -16.21 5.39
C LYS A 163 8.19 -14.72 5.77
N ILE A 164 9.35 -14.10 5.98
CA ILE A 164 9.49 -12.70 6.44
C ILE A 164 8.86 -11.69 5.46
N PRO A 165 9.19 -11.67 4.14
CA PRO A 165 8.57 -10.74 3.19
C PRO A 165 7.04 -10.83 3.16
N PHE A 166 6.52 -12.06 3.24
CA PHE A 166 5.08 -12.30 3.31
C PHE A 166 4.47 -11.67 4.56
N VAL A 167 5.01 -12.00 5.75
CA VAL A 167 4.50 -11.44 7.02
C VAL A 167 4.58 -9.91 7.03
N LEU A 168 5.66 -9.33 6.52
CA LEU A 168 5.83 -7.88 6.43
C LEU A 168 4.80 -7.23 5.50
N SER A 169 4.53 -7.85 4.34
CA SER A 169 3.51 -7.36 3.40
C SER A 169 2.12 -7.37 4.03
N PHE A 170 1.74 -8.47 4.70
CA PHE A 170 0.46 -8.55 5.42
C PHE A 170 0.35 -7.51 6.53
N LEU A 171 1.45 -7.27 7.24
CA LEU A 171 1.50 -6.24 8.27
C LEU A 171 1.26 -4.84 7.69
N ILE A 172 1.93 -4.49 6.59
CA ILE A 172 1.75 -3.19 5.92
C ILE A 172 0.30 -3.02 5.48
N VAL A 173 -0.30 -4.05 4.89
CA VAL A 173 -1.71 -4.04 4.48
C VAL A 173 -2.63 -3.86 5.69
N ALA A 174 -2.40 -4.59 6.78
CA ALA A 174 -3.20 -4.49 8.00
C ALA A 174 -3.11 -3.09 8.65
N ILE A 175 -1.90 -2.52 8.74
CA ILE A 175 -1.69 -1.14 9.22
C ILE A 175 -2.44 -0.17 8.33
N HIS A 176 -2.36 -0.33 7.01
CA HIS A 176 -3.06 0.54 6.07
C HIS A 176 -4.58 0.49 6.25
N PHE A 177 -5.17 -0.71 6.35
CA PHE A 177 -6.60 -0.87 6.60
C PHE A 177 -7.02 -0.22 7.92
N LEU A 178 -6.23 -0.41 8.99
CA LEU A 178 -6.49 0.22 10.28
C LEU A 178 -6.46 1.75 10.15
N LEU A 179 -5.43 2.32 9.52
CA LEU A 179 -5.30 3.76 9.33
C LEU A 179 -6.43 4.33 8.46
N ALA A 180 -6.72 3.70 7.33
CA ALA A 180 -7.81 4.10 6.44
C ALA A 180 -9.15 4.12 7.17
N TRP A 181 -9.37 3.14 8.05
CA TRP A 181 -10.57 3.04 8.83
C TRP A 181 -10.65 4.03 9.99
N LEU A 182 -9.54 4.26 10.72
CA LEU A 182 -9.42 5.32 11.74
C LEU A 182 -9.64 6.71 11.16
N VAL A 183 -9.34 6.92 9.87
CA VAL A 183 -9.59 8.18 9.17
C VAL A 183 -11.03 8.24 8.62
N ALA A 184 -11.53 7.16 8.03
CA ALA A 184 -12.86 7.12 7.43
C ALA A 184 -13.99 7.17 8.46
N CYS A 185 -13.86 6.46 9.58
CA CYS A 185 -14.92 6.35 10.60
C CYS A 185 -15.28 7.74 11.19
N PRO A 186 -14.33 8.59 11.64
CA PRO A 186 -14.63 9.95 12.07
C PRO A 186 -15.18 10.84 10.95
N MET A 187 -14.67 10.73 9.73
CA MET A 187 -15.14 11.54 8.60
C MET A 187 -16.61 11.26 8.26
N LEU A 188 -17.04 10.00 8.36
CA LEU A 188 -18.44 9.60 8.22
C LEU A 188 -19.30 10.10 9.38
N CYS A 189 -18.76 10.10 10.61
CA CYS A 189 -19.47 10.59 11.79
C CYS A 189 -19.66 12.12 11.77
N ILE A 190 -18.65 12.87 11.35
CA ILE A 190 -18.59 14.33 11.43
C ILE A 190 -19.34 15.01 10.27
N SER A 191 -19.37 14.40 9.07
CA SER A 191 -19.94 15.07 7.89
C SER A 191 -21.43 14.73 7.69
N PRO A 192 -22.37 15.65 8.02
CA PRO A 192 -23.81 15.43 7.81
C PRO A 192 -24.20 15.39 6.32
N ARG A 193 -23.30 15.75 5.40
CA ARG A 193 -23.56 15.75 3.96
C ARG A 193 -23.75 14.35 3.37
N TRP A 194 -23.13 13.32 3.95
CA TRP A 194 -23.26 11.94 3.45
C TRP A 194 -24.65 11.35 3.68
N VAL A 195 -25.34 11.78 4.74
CA VAL A 195 -26.71 11.37 5.07
C VAL A 195 -27.69 11.89 4.00
N ARG A 196 -27.40 13.06 3.41
CA ARG A 196 -28.29 13.71 2.44
C ARG A 196 -28.37 12.98 1.09
N ILE A 197 -27.48 12.01 0.83
CA ILE A 197 -27.44 11.20 -0.40
C ILE A 197 -28.42 10.01 -0.32
N SER A 198 -28.86 9.61 0.88
CA SER A 198 -29.86 8.56 1.06
C SER A 198 -31.24 9.17 1.28
N PHE A 199 -32.15 8.96 0.32
CA PHE A 199 -33.56 9.35 0.31
C PHE A 199 -34.33 8.75 1.50
N MET A 200 -34.15 9.28 2.72
CA MET A 200 -34.95 8.89 3.88
C MET A 200 -35.66 10.10 4.49
N PRO A 201 -36.92 9.93 4.95
CA PRO A 201 -37.65 10.97 5.67
C PRO A 201 -36.88 11.45 6.91
N PRO A 202 -36.82 12.76 7.17
CA PRO A 202 -35.89 13.36 8.14
C PRO A 202 -36.05 12.85 9.59
N LEU A 203 -37.27 12.45 9.99
CA LEU A 203 -37.53 11.93 11.34
C LEU A 203 -37.02 10.49 11.55
N ILE A 204 -37.12 9.64 10.52
CA ILE A 204 -36.64 8.25 10.56
C ILE A 204 -35.11 8.25 10.39
N ALA A 205 -34.60 9.14 9.53
CA ALA A 205 -33.18 9.34 9.32
C ALA A 205 -32.46 9.73 10.62
N ALA A 206 -33.02 10.64 11.44
CA ALA A 206 -32.39 11.10 12.68
C ALA A 206 -32.22 9.99 13.72
N LYS A 207 -33.25 9.14 13.92
CA LYS A 207 -33.19 8.02 14.88
C LYS A 207 -32.28 6.89 14.40
N LEU A 208 -32.33 6.55 13.11
CA LEU A 208 -31.41 5.58 12.49
C LEU A 208 -29.97 6.10 12.44
N LEU A 209 -29.76 7.42 12.33
CA LEU A 209 -28.43 8.03 12.43
C LEU A 209 -27.83 7.85 13.82
N PHE A 210 -28.64 8.02 14.87
CA PHE A 210 -28.14 7.88 16.23
C PHE A 210 -27.76 6.42 16.52
N ILE A 211 -28.63 5.48 16.15
CA ILE A 211 -28.39 4.03 16.33
C ILE A 211 -27.23 3.55 15.44
N SER A 212 -27.17 3.98 14.18
CA SER A 212 -26.06 3.61 13.29
C SER A 212 -24.74 4.25 13.74
N ARG A 213 -24.72 5.48 14.27
CA ARG A 213 -23.50 6.07 14.84
C ARG A 213 -23.01 5.29 16.05
N ALA A 214 -23.90 4.90 16.96
CA ALA A 214 -23.52 4.09 18.12
C ALA A 214 -23.02 2.69 17.70
N PHE A 215 -23.70 2.04 16.75
CA PHE A 215 -23.32 0.73 16.24
C PHE A 215 -22.01 0.76 15.43
N VAL A 216 -21.84 1.77 14.56
CA VAL A 216 -20.59 2.02 13.83
C VAL A 216 -19.47 2.34 14.81
N PHE A 217 -19.73 3.12 15.87
CA PHE A 217 -18.73 3.38 16.91
C PHE A 217 -18.32 2.11 17.66
N MET A 218 -19.27 1.24 17.99
CA MET A 218 -18.98 -0.06 18.64
C MET A 218 -18.21 -1.01 17.71
N LEU A 219 -18.61 -1.13 16.44
CA LEU A 219 -17.82 -1.85 15.43
C LEU A 219 -16.44 -1.21 15.24
N CYS A 220 -16.36 0.12 15.28
CA CYS A 220 -15.12 0.90 15.26
C CYS A 220 -14.22 0.61 16.47
N ALA A 221 -14.78 0.43 17.66
CA ALA A 221 -14.01 0.02 18.82
C ALA A 221 -13.56 -1.45 18.69
N PHE A 222 -14.45 -2.36 18.29
CA PHE A 222 -14.18 -3.79 18.28
C PHE A 222 -13.13 -4.19 17.24
N ALA A 223 -13.24 -3.69 16.00
CA ALA A 223 -12.22 -3.94 14.99
C ALA A 223 -10.92 -3.17 15.26
N SER A 224 -10.93 -2.09 16.06
CA SER A 224 -9.70 -1.40 16.50
C SER A 224 -8.97 -2.27 17.49
N ILE A 225 -9.69 -2.83 18.46
CA ILE A 225 -9.13 -3.79 19.43
C ILE A 225 -8.58 -5.02 18.70
N PHE A 226 -9.35 -5.58 17.75
CA PHE A 226 -8.89 -6.73 16.96
C PHE A 226 -7.65 -6.39 16.12
N CYS A 227 -7.64 -5.26 15.42
CA CYS A 227 -6.46 -4.81 14.68
C CYS A 227 -5.27 -4.56 15.62
N ILE A 228 -5.47 -3.92 16.78
CA ILE A 228 -4.41 -3.69 17.77
C ILE A 228 -3.83 -5.02 18.25
N ILE A 229 -4.67 -6.01 18.57
CA ILE A 229 -4.21 -7.35 18.97
C ILE A 229 -3.43 -8.04 17.84
N CYS A 230 -3.97 -8.01 16.61
CA CYS A 230 -3.31 -8.56 15.43
C CYS A 230 -2.06 -7.77 15.01
N LEU A 231 -1.92 -6.51 15.45
CA LEU A 231 -0.76 -5.67 15.21
C LEU A 231 0.31 -5.85 16.29
N ILE A 232 -0.03 -5.96 17.57
CA ILE A 232 0.94 -6.05 18.68
C ILE A 232 1.90 -7.21 18.48
N ILE A 233 1.40 -8.37 18.04
CA ILE A 233 2.22 -9.57 17.81
C ILE A 233 3.29 -9.32 16.72
N PRO A 234 2.94 -8.90 15.49
CA PRO A 234 3.93 -8.56 14.47
C PRO A 234 4.69 -7.25 14.73
N LEU A 235 4.14 -6.29 15.49
CA LEU A 235 4.83 -5.05 15.86
C LEU A 235 6.03 -5.35 16.75
N ARG A 236 5.95 -6.35 17.63
CA ARG A 236 7.09 -6.77 18.46
C ARG A 236 8.25 -7.32 17.62
N ILE A 237 7.93 -8.06 16.56
CA ILE A 237 8.88 -8.54 15.55
C ILE A 237 9.41 -7.36 14.72
N CYS A 238 8.53 -6.43 14.34
CA CYS A 238 8.88 -5.23 13.58
C CYS A 238 9.75 -4.27 14.37
N VAL A 239 9.56 -4.06 15.68
CA VAL A 239 10.44 -3.20 16.50
C VAL A 239 11.86 -3.76 16.53
N HIS A 240 12.01 -5.09 16.62
CA HIS A 240 13.30 -5.75 16.50
C HIS A 240 13.94 -5.54 15.12
N LEU A 241 13.14 -5.62 14.05
CA LEU A 241 13.59 -5.40 12.68
C LEU A 241 13.92 -3.92 12.41
N LEU A 242 13.09 -3.01 12.93
CA LEU A 242 13.19 -1.57 12.75
C LEU A 242 14.37 -0.99 13.53
N HIS A 243 14.72 -1.58 14.68
CA HIS A 243 15.97 -1.27 15.37
C HIS A 243 17.21 -1.64 14.54
N HIS A 244 17.15 -2.72 13.75
CA HIS A 244 18.20 -3.08 12.80
C HIS A 244 18.20 -2.20 11.53
N LEU A 245 17.02 -1.73 11.11
CA LEU A 245 16.85 -0.90 9.92
C LEU A 245 17.12 0.58 10.18
N SER A 246 16.83 1.11 11.37
CA SER A 246 16.99 2.52 11.74
C SER A 246 18.42 3.02 11.55
N HIS A 247 19.40 2.17 11.87
CA HIS A 247 20.80 2.46 11.61
C HIS A 247 21.09 2.67 10.12
N ASN A 248 20.39 1.99 9.19
CA ASN A 248 20.60 2.16 7.74
C ASN A 248 19.75 3.29 7.16
N PHE A 249 18.54 3.51 7.70
CA PHE A 249 17.68 4.60 7.29
C PHE A 249 18.29 5.97 7.58
N TYR A 250 19.08 6.10 8.66
CA TYR A 250 19.83 7.32 8.93
C TYR A 250 20.81 7.66 7.79
N TYR A 251 21.62 6.70 7.35
CA TYR A 251 22.55 6.89 6.23
C TYR A 251 21.83 7.19 4.91
N LEU A 252 20.72 6.49 4.67
CA LEU A 252 19.94 6.66 3.47
C LEU A 252 19.23 8.03 3.40
N PHE A 253 18.66 8.48 4.51
CA PHE A 253 18.07 9.81 4.63
C PHE A 253 19.14 10.88 4.41
N HIS A 254 20.32 10.70 4.98
CA HIS A 254 21.46 11.60 4.76
C HIS A 254 21.90 11.62 3.30
N LEU A 255 21.91 10.47 2.61
CA LEU A 255 22.23 10.35 1.19
C LEU A 255 21.19 11.03 0.31
N ILE A 256 19.90 10.77 0.54
CA ILE A 256 18.79 11.40 -0.20
C ILE A 256 18.83 12.91 0.02
N HIS A 257 19.02 13.39 1.25
CA HIS A 257 19.14 14.81 1.54
C HIS A 257 20.34 15.44 0.83
N THR A 258 21.48 14.74 0.78
CA THR A 258 22.68 15.21 0.07
C THR A 258 22.45 15.30 -1.44
N LEU A 259 21.79 14.29 -2.03
CA LEU A 259 21.39 14.30 -3.45
C LEU A 259 20.34 15.36 -3.76
N LEU A 260 19.36 15.57 -2.88
CA LEU A 260 18.37 16.62 -3.05
C LEU A 260 19.04 18.00 -3.00
N ARG A 261 20.04 18.17 -2.13
CA ARG A 261 20.79 19.43 -2.00
C ARG A 261 21.66 19.73 -3.22
N SER A 262 22.25 18.72 -3.86
CA SER A 262 22.99 18.93 -5.12
C SER A 262 22.08 19.34 -6.27
N LEU A 263 20.83 18.86 -6.26
CA LEU A 263 19.82 19.21 -7.26
C LEU A 263 19.06 20.52 -6.92
N LEU A 264 18.95 20.88 -5.64
CA LEU A 264 18.19 22.02 -5.14
C LEU A 264 19.06 22.81 -4.14
N PRO A 265 19.94 23.72 -4.61
CA PRO A 265 20.94 24.39 -3.78
C PRO A 265 20.36 25.34 -2.71
N TRP A 266 19.07 25.66 -2.77
CA TRP A 266 18.37 26.50 -1.79
C TRP A 266 17.92 25.74 -0.54
N MET A 267 18.10 24.42 -0.45
CA MET A 267 17.75 23.65 0.75
C MET A 267 18.73 23.91 1.92
N PRO A 268 18.22 24.19 3.14
CA PRO A 268 19.05 24.42 4.32
C PRO A 268 19.76 23.13 4.79
N PRO A 269 20.95 23.22 5.40
CA PRO A 269 21.65 22.06 5.96
C PRO A 269 20.89 21.45 7.14
N LEU A 270 20.86 20.12 7.21
CA LEU A 270 20.36 19.40 8.40
C LEU A 270 21.26 19.69 9.62
N PRO A 271 20.70 19.79 10.83
CA PRO A 271 21.50 19.85 12.05
C PRO A 271 22.30 18.56 12.18
N MET A 272 23.63 18.64 12.09
CA MET A 272 24.50 17.50 12.35
C MET A 272 24.39 17.12 13.83
N PHE A 273 23.79 15.96 14.12
CA PHE A 273 23.98 15.31 15.41
C PHE A 273 25.43 14.84 15.48
N SER A 274 26.29 15.61 16.13
CA SER A 274 27.62 15.17 16.52
C SER A 274 27.47 14.11 17.60
N GLU A 275 27.36 12.84 17.18
CA GLU A 275 27.39 11.70 18.09
C GLU A 275 28.77 11.63 18.74
N ARG A 276 28.89 12.25 19.91
CA ARG A 276 30.07 12.20 20.76
C ARG A 276 30.09 10.81 21.40
N VAL A 277 30.59 9.82 20.65
CA VAL A 277 30.82 8.47 21.18
C VAL A 277 32.03 8.56 22.10
N ASP A 278 31.78 8.81 23.38
CA ASP A 278 32.81 8.71 24.40
C ASP A 278 33.27 7.25 24.48
N ILE A 279 34.47 6.97 23.96
CA ILE A 279 35.12 5.67 24.06
C ILE A 279 35.47 5.45 25.53
N ILE A 280 34.58 4.79 26.27
CA ILE A 280 34.88 4.31 27.61
C ILE A 280 35.93 3.21 27.47
N LYS A 281 37.20 3.57 27.73
CA LYS A 281 38.28 2.58 27.87
C LYS A 281 37.96 1.70 29.09
N PRO A 282 37.96 0.37 28.95
CA PRO A 282 37.89 -0.50 30.11
C PRO A 282 39.16 -0.32 30.95
N THR A 283 39.00 0.17 32.17
CA THR A 283 40.02 0.09 33.22
C THR A 283 40.22 -1.37 33.59
N ARG A 284 41.47 -1.83 33.50
CA ARG A 284 41.93 -3.13 34.03
C ARG A 284 41.86 -3.16 35.55
#